data_AF-A0A972YJ34-F1
#
_entry.id   AF-A0A972YJ34-F1
#
_cell.length_a   1.000
_cell.length_b   1.000
_cell.length_c   1.000
_cell.angle_alpha   90.00
_cell.angle_beta   90.00
_cell.angle_gamma   90.00
#
_symmetry.space_group_name_H-M   'P 1'
#
loop_
_entity.id
_entity.type
_entity.pdbx_description
1 polymer ?
#
loop_
_entity_poly.entity_id
_entity_poly.type
_entity_poly.pdbx_seq_one_letter_code
_entity_poly.pdbx_strand_id
1 'polypeptide(L)' 'MGVENYLSLLPIIMLGIFFFGVTIAMFYWSAKRGQLRDFDEQAKVIFTEEEPEGEISDRFPS' A
#
# COMPACT_ATOMS: atom_id res chain seq x y z
N MET A 1 33.29 3.18 -20.99
CA MET A 1 33.47 1.93 -20.22
C MET A 1 33.01 0.79 -21.11
N GLY A 2 33.89 -0.16 -21.44
CA GLY A 2 33.53 -1.30 -22.29
C GLY A 2 32.53 -2.22 -21.59
N VAL A 3 31.47 -2.61 -22.28
CA VAL A 3 30.35 -3.43 -21.78
C VAL A 3 30.73 -4.92 -21.69
N GLU A 4 32.02 -5.24 -21.83
CA GLU A 4 32.51 -6.61 -22.01
C GLU A 4 32.48 -7.45 -20.73
N ASN A 5 32.38 -6.80 -19.56
CA ASN A 5 32.31 -7.49 -18.28
C ASN A 5 30.93 -7.34 -17.63
N TYR A 6 30.02 -8.25 -17.99
CA TYR A 6 28.67 -8.36 -17.43
C TYR A 6 28.64 -8.52 -15.90
N LEU A 7 29.74 -8.95 -15.27
CA LEU A 7 29.84 -9.03 -13.81
C LEU A 7 29.72 -7.67 -13.13
N SER A 8 30.04 -6.58 -13.84
CA SER A 8 29.84 -5.20 -13.34
C SER A 8 28.37 -4.86 -13.09
N LEU A 9 27.42 -5.61 -13.68
CA LEU A 9 25.98 -5.43 -13.48
C LEU A 9 25.46 -6.21 -12.26
N LEU A 10 26.23 -7.13 -11.69
CA LEU A 10 25.78 -7.94 -10.55
C LEU A 10 25.30 -7.10 -9.35
N PRO A 11 25.99 -6.01 -8.94
CA PRO A 11 25.53 -5.21 -7.81
C PRO A 11 24.13 -4.63 -8.01
N ILE A 12 23.83 -4.11 -9.21
CA ILE A 12 22.52 -3.51 -9.50
C ILE A 12 21.43 -4.58 -9.64
N ILE A 13 21.76 -5.75 -10.19
CA ILE A 13 20.83 -6.89 -10.26
C ILE A 13 20.48 -7.39 -8.86
N MET A 14 21.48 -7.56 -7.99
CA MET A 14 21.27 -8.00 -6.60
C MET A 14 20.45 -6.97 -5.81
N LEU A 15 20.71 -5.68 -6.01
CA LEU A 15 19.92 -4.61 -5.40
C LEU A 15 18.46 -4.67 -5.87
N GLY A 16 18.24 -4.90 -7.18
CA GLY A 16 16.89 -5.05 -7.73
C GLY A 16 16.15 -6.24 -7.12
N ILE A 17 16.78 -7.42 -7.08
CA ILE A 17 16.19 -8.63 -6.47
C ILE A 17 15.85 -8.37 -5.01
N PHE A 18 16.76 -7.76 -4.25
CA PHE A 18 16.52 -7.44 -2.84
C PHE A 18 15.35 -6.47 -2.67
N PHE A 19 15.34 -5.37 -3.42
CA PHE A 19 14.28 -4.37 -3.37
C PHE A 19 12.91 -4.98 -3.67
N PHE A 20 12.77 -5.64 -4.82
CA PHE A 20 11.49 -6.26 -5.21
C PHE A 20 11.10 -7.42 -4.29
N GLY A 21 12.06 -8.18 -3.77
CA GLY A 21 11.80 -9.22 -2.78
C GLY A 21 11.17 -8.68 -1.49
N VAL A 22 11.71 -7.57 -0.96
CA VAL A 22 11.14 -6.88 0.20
C VAL A 22 9.75 -6.33 -0.12
N THR A 23 9.57 -5.71 -1.28
CA THR A 23 8.28 -5.17 -1.72
C THR A 23 7.20 -6.25 -1.75
N ILE A 24 7.47 -7.40 -2.39
CA ILE A 24 6.52 -8.52 -2.46
C ILE A 24 6.20 -9.06 -1.06
N ALA A 25 7.22 -9.23 -0.20
CA ALA A 25 7.02 -9.72 1.15
C ALA A 25 6.12 -8.79 1.99
N MET A 26 6.35 -7.49 1.89
CA MET A 26 5.55 -6.49 2.61
C MET A 26 4.11 -6.41 2.09
N PHE A 27 3.92 -6.47 0.76
CA PHE A 27 2.57 -6.52 0.19
C PHE A 27 1.82 -7.79 0.60
N TYR A 28 2.48 -8.95 0.57
CA TYR A 28 1.87 -10.21 1.02
C TYR A 28 1.45 -10.13 2.50
N TRP A 29 2.32 -9.60 3.37
CA TRP A 29 1.99 -9.40 4.78
C TRP A 29 0.83 -8.43 4.99
N SER A 30 0.82 -7.30 4.27
CA SER A 30 -0.21 -6.26 4.34
C SER A 30 -1.57 -6.81 3.90
N ALA A 31 -1.61 -7.55 2.79
CA ALA A 31 -2.79 -8.25 2.31
C ALA A 31 -3.30 -9.28 3.33
N LYS A 32 -2.40 -10.10 3.92
CA LYS A 32 -2.77 -11.10 4.93
C LYS A 32 -3.35 -10.47 6.21
N ARG A 33 -2.88 -9.28 6.58
CA ARG A 33 -3.43 -8.50 7.71
C ARG A 33 -4.71 -7.74 7.38
N GLY A 34 -5.19 -7.80 6.13
CA GLY A 34 -6.40 -7.10 5.71
C GLY A 34 -6.23 -5.60 5.57
N GLN A 35 -5.00 -5.07 5.57
CA GLN A 35 -4.74 -3.64 5.38
C GLN A 35 -5.16 -3.12 4.00
N LEU A 36 -5.39 -4.01 3.03
CA LEU A 36 -5.81 -3.67 1.67
C LEU A 36 -7.26 -4.10 1.36
N ARG A 37 -8.04 -4.52 2.38
CA ARG A 37 -9.40 -5.06 2.16
C ARG A 37 -10.48 -3.99 2.07
N ASP A 38 -10.43 -2.98 2.92
CA ASP A 38 -11.52 -2.02 3.08
C ASP A 38 -10.97 -0.64 3.44
N PHE A 39 -10.49 0.07 2.42
CA PHE A 39 -9.83 1.37 2.61
C PHE A 39 -10.79 2.45 3.10
N ASP A 40 -12.03 2.40 2.62
CA ASP A 40 -13.06 3.38 2.99
C ASP A 40 -13.38 3.24 4.48
N GLU A 41 -13.69 2.03 4.97
CA GLU A 41 -13.93 1.79 6.40
C GLU A 41 -12.69 2.06 7.28
N GLN A 42 -11.49 1.74 6.80
CA GLN A 42 -10.26 2.05 7.54
C GLN A 42 -10.00 3.56 7.68
N ALA A 43 -10.45 4.38 6.72
CA ALA A 43 -10.37 5.83 6.84
C ALA A 43 -11.33 6.37 7.92
N LYS A 44 -12.39 5.63 8.25
CA LYS A 44 -13.37 6.00 9.27
C LYS A 44 -12.94 5.72 10.70
N VAL A 45 -11.76 5.13 10.91
CA VAL A 45 -11.22 4.80 12.25
C VAL A 45 -11.09 6.02 13.18
N ILE A 46 -11.10 7.23 12.61
CA ILE A 46 -11.11 8.49 13.36
C ILE A 46 -12.45 8.75 14.04
N PHE A 47 -13.54 8.22 13.50
CA PHE A 47 -14.89 8.37 14.03
C PHE A 47 -15.13 7.29 15.10
N THR A 48 -15.79 7.70 16.17
CA THR A 48 -16.06 6.84 17.32
C THR A 48 -17.56 6.80 17.58
N GLU A 49 -18.00 5.92 18.48
CA GLU A 49 -19.42 5.90 18.86
C GLU A 49 -19.88 7.21 19.53
N GLU A 50 -18.96 7.94 20.19
CA GLU A 50 -19.24 9.24 20.79
C GLU A 50 -19.24 10.38 19.76
N GLU A 51 -18.47 10.25 18.66
CA GLU A 51 -18.37 11.22 17.57
C GLU A 51 -18.47 10.49 16.21
N PRO A 52 -19.69 10.17 15.75
CA PRO A 52 -19.91 9.43 14.51
C PRO A 52 -19.77 10.32 13.27
N GLU A 53 -19.72 9.68 12.11
CA GLU A 53 -19.77 10.38 10.83
C GLU A 53 -21.05 11.21 10.70
N GLY A 54 -20.94 12.40 10.10
CA GLY A 54 -22.10 13.26 9.84
C GLY A 54 -23.02 12.65 8.78
N GLU A 55 -24.31 12.55 9.09
CA GLU A 55 -25.34 12.08 8.16
C GLU A 55 -25.99 13.26 7.40
N ILE A 56 -26.29 13.07 6.11
CA ILE A 56 -27.01 14.06 5.30
C ILE A 56 -28.49 14.04 5.72
N SER A 57 -28.91 15.07 6.46
CA SER A 57 -30.28 15.20 6.97
C SER A 57 -31.22 16.01 6.08
N ASP A 58 -30.69 16.82 5.16
CA ASP A 58 -31.46 17.73 4.31
C ASP A 58 -31.23 17.44 2.81
N ARG A 59 -32.32 17.48 2.03
CA ARG A 59 -32.29 17.34 0.57
C ARG A 59 -33.32 18.29 -0.03
N PHE A 60 -32.92 19.04 -1.06
CA PHE A 60 -33.85 19.85 -1.83
C PHE A 60 -34.91 18.97 -2.54
N PRO A 61 -36.17 19.44 -2.67
CA PRO A 61 -37.21 18.75 -3.44
C PRO A 61 -36.82 18.60 -4.91
N SER A 62 -37.19 17.49 -5.53
CA SER A 62 -37.05 17.23 -6.98
C SER A 62 -38.02 18.02 -7.82
#